data_AF-A0AAU6DMQ7-F1
#
_entry.id   AF-A0AAU6DMQ7-F1
#
_cell.length_a   1.000
_cell.length_b   1.000
_cell.length_c   1.000
_cell.angle_alpha   90.00
_cell.angle_beta   90.00
_cell.angle_gamma   90.00
#
_symmetry.space_group_name_H-M   'P 1'
#
loop_
_entity.id
_entity.type
_entity.pdbx_description
1 polymer ?
#
loop_
_entity_poly.entity_id
_entity_poly.type
_entity_poly.pdbx_seq_one_letter_code
_entity_poly.pdbx_strand_id
1 'polypeptide(L)'
;MSAAELRRRVRAAEALKAKTRELAAANALTAREAAVKAARAKEEADVTAREAAAVVLRLFDNDAELVSELLGVPAEDLEREAKPVTAARAKEIIEVLRTRAERPRSTRSRKPRPDGAETSSPVSDAPAPIVTADGSRADAA
;
A
#
# COMPACT_ATOMS: atom_id res chain seq x y z
N MET A 1 -51.27 -16.49 33.41
CA MET A 1 -50.15 -17.20 32.73
C MET A 1 -50.14 -18.64 33.24
N SER A 2 -50.06 -19.65 32.37
CA SER A 2 -50.11 -21.06 32.78
C SER A 2 -48.71 -21.68 32.92
N ALA A 3 -48.59 -22.76 33.72
CA ALA A 3 -47.31 -23.45 33.91
C ALA A 3 -46.74 -24.03 32.60
N ALA A 4 -47.60 -24.48 31.68
CA ALA A 4 -47.19 -24.97 30.37
C ALA A 4 -46.56 -23.87 29.51
N GLU A 5 -47.15 -22.67 29.55
CA GLU A 5 -46.64 -21.52 28.83
C GLU A 5 -45.27 -21.07 29.35
N LEU A 6 -45.06 -21.08 30.66
CA LEU A 6 -43.77 -20.78 31.28
C LEU A 6 -42.68 -21.75 30.80
N ARG A 7 -42.94 -23.07 30.81
CA ARG A 7 -41.98 -24.08 30.33
C ARG A 7 -41.66 -23.93 28.85
N ARG A 8 -42.63 -23.51 28.03
CA ARG A 8 -42.40 -23.22 26.61
C ARG A 8 -41.46 -22.02 26.44
N ARG A 9 -41.70 -20.94 27.19
CA ARG A 9 -40.87 -19.73 27.14
C ARG A 9 -39.45 -19.98 27.62
N VAL A 10 -39.26 -20.76 28.68
CA VAL A 10 -37.92 -21.15 29.17
C VAL A 10 -37.15 -21.92 28.09
N ARG A 11 -37.76 -22.97 27.50
CA ARG A 11 -37.12 -23.73 26.40
C ARG A 11 -36.78 -22.85 25.20
N ALA A 12 -37.66 -21.91 24.83
CA ALA A 12 -37.39 -20.97 23.75
C ALA A 12 -36.20 -20.05 24.07
N ALA A 13 -36.09 -19.56 25.31
CA ALA A 13 -34.97 -18.73 25.75
C ALA A 13 -33.65 -19.51 25.77
N GLU A 14 -33.67 -20.78 26.21
CA GLU A 14 -32.51 -21.66 26.19
C GLU A 14 -32.06 -21.97 24.76
N ALA A 15 -33.00 -22.26 23.85
CA ALA A 15 -32.69 -22.49 22.43
C ALA A 15 -32.06 -21.25 21.79
N LEU A 16 -32.58 -20.05 22.11
CA LEU A 16 -32.00 -18.80 21.62
C LEU A 16 -30.58 -18.60 22.16
N LYS A 17 -30.35 -18.83 23.46
CA LYS A 17 -29.00 -18.76 24.05
C LYS A 17 -28.03 -19.76 23.41
N ALA A 18 -28.47 -20.99 23.14
CA ALA A 18 -27.67 -22.00 22.47
C ALA A 18 -27.26 -21.55 21.06
N LYS A 19 -28.22 -21.03 20.28
CA LYS A 19 -27.95 -20.50 18.93
C LYS A 19 -27.01 -19.29 18.97
N THR A 20 -27.16 -18.38 19.94
CA THR A 20 -26.23 -17.26 20.10
C THR A 20 -24.81 -17.73 20.40
N ARG A 21 -24.65 -18.76 21.24
CA ARG A 21 -23.33 -19.36 21.53
C ARG A 21 -22.72 -20.02 20.30
N GLU A 22 -23.53 -20.73 19.52
CA GLU A 22 -23.11 -21.35 18.25
C GLU A 22 -22.60 -20.30 17.27
N LEU A 23 -23.37 -19.23 17.04
CA LEU A 23 -22.96 -18.12 16.17
C LEU A 23 -21.71 -17.41 16.68
N ALA A 24 -21.61 -17.18 18.00
CA ALA A 24 -20.42 -16.60 18.61
C ALA A 24 -19.18 -17.48 18.42
N ALA A 25 -19.33 -18.80 18.57
CA ALA A 25 -18.24 -19.76 18.35
C ALA A 25 -17.80 -19.79 16.88
N ALA A 26 -18.74 -19.81 15.94
CA ALA A 26 -18.46 -19.74 14.51
C ALA A 26 -17.71 -18.44 14.16
N ASN A 27 -18.18 -17.30 14.64
CA ASN A 27 -17.54 -16.00 14.42
C ASN A 27 -16.12 -15.96 15.00
N ALA A 28 -15.92 -16.50 16.21
CA ALA A 28 -14.60 -16.56 16.83
C ALA A 28 -13.62 -17.41 16.02
N LEU A 29 -14.07 -18.54 15.48
CA LEU A 29 -13.25 -19.41 14.63
C LEU A 29 -12.87 -18.70 13.32
N THR A 30 -13.84 -18.10 12.63
CA THR A 30 -13.57 -17.33 11.41
C THR A 30 -12.62 -16.16 11.66
N ALA A 31 -12.81 -15.41 12.75
CA ALA A 31 -11.91 -14.31 13.11
C ALA A 31 -10.49 -14.79 13.39
N ARG A 32 -10.33 -15.95 14.05
CA ARG A 32 -9.03 -16.55 14.32
C ARG A 32 -8.31 -16.97 13.04
N GLU A 33 -9.02 -17.61 12.11
CA GLU A 33 -8.44 -18.01 10.81
C GLU A 33 -8.01 -16.78 10.00
N ALA A 34 -8.83 -15.74 9.98
CA ALA A 34 -8.50 -14.47 9.34
C ALA A 34 -7.26 -13.82 9.97
N ALA A 35 -7.17 -13.81 11.31
CA ALA A 35 -6.02 -13.26 12.03
C ALA A 35 -4.73 -14.03 11.72
N VAL A 36 -4.77 -15.37 11.66
CA VAL A 36 -3.62 -16.20 11.30
C VAL A 36 -3.18 -15.92 9.86
N LYS A 37 -4.14 -15.81 8.92
CA LYS A 37 -3.83 -15.47 7.53
C LYS A 37 -3.20 -14.09 7.42
N ALA A 38 -3.73 -13.10 8.13
CA ALA A 38 -3.18 -11.75 8.16
C ALA A 38 -1.77 -11.71 8.77
N ALA A 39 -1.52 -12.49 9.83
CA ALA A 39 -0.19 -12.59 10.44
C ALA A 39 0.84 -13.16 9.46
N ARG A 40 0.51 -14.24 8.73
CA ARG A 40 1.39 -14.80 7.70
C ARG A 40 1.66 -13.82 6.55
N ALA A 41 0.61 -13.15 6.07
CA ALA A 41 0.75 -12.15 5.02
C ALA A 41 1.65 -10.99 5.46
N LYS A 42 1.58 -10.58 6.74
CA LYS A 42 2.49 -9.59 7.30
C LYS A 42 3.93 -10.11 7.35
N GLU A 43 4.16 -11.33 7.83
CA GLU A 43 5.49 -11.94 7.87
C GLU A 43 6.13 -12.02 6.48
N GLU A 44 5.35 -12.42 5.47
CA GLU A 44 5.79 -12.45 4.07
C GLU A 44 6.12 -11.04 3.53
N ALA A 45 5.29 -10.05 3.86
CA ALA A 45 5.53 -8.66 3.49
C ALA A 45 6.80 -8.10 4.16
N ASP A 46 7.01 -8.40 5.45
CA ASP A 46 8.19 -7.98 6.20
C ASP A 46 9.47 -8.62 5.64
N VAL A 47 9.42 -9.91 5.25
CA VAL A 47 10.55 -10.56 4.56
C VAL A 47 10.83 -9.88 3.23
N THR A 48 9.79 -9.61 2.45
CA THR A 48 9.92 -8.94 1.15
C THR A 48 10.53 -7.55 1.30
N ALA A 49 10.11 -6.78 2.31
CA ALA A 49 10.64 -5.45 2.59
C ALA A 49 12.14 -5.50 2.94
N ARG A 50 12.55 -6.41 3.83
CA ARG A 50 13.95 -6.61 4.19
C ARG A 50 14.81 -7.03 2.99
N GLU A 51 14.32 -7.97 2.20
CA GLU A 51 15.00 -8.41 0.97
C GLU A 51 15.13 -7.25 -0.04
N ALA A 52 14.08 -6.44 -0.21
CA ALA A 52 14.12 -5.27 -1.07
C ALA A 52 15.15 -4.23 -0.58
N ALA A 53 15.17 -3.91 0.71
CA ALA A 53 16.15 -3.00 1.30
C ALA A 53 17.58 -3.49 1.05
N ALA A 54 17.86 -4.77 1.32
CA ALA A 54 19.17 -5.38 1.07
C ALA A 54 19.58 -5.38 -0.40
N VAL A 55 18.63 -5.62 -1.31
CA VAL A 55 18.85 -5.58 -2.76
C VAL A 55 19.17 -4.17 -3.23
N VAL A 56 18.38 -3.17 -2.81
CA VAL A 56 18.58 -1.78 -3.21
C VAL A 56 19.93 -1.30 -2.68
N LEU A 57 20.22 -1.44 -1.39
CA LEU A 57 21.52 -1.05 -0.83
C LEU A 57 22.66 -1.66 -1.66
N ARG A 58 22.59 -2.95 -1.97
CA ARG A 58 23.66 -3.61 -2.73
C ARG A 58 23.78 -3.16 -4.19
N LEU A 59 22.68 -2.72 -4.83
CA LEU A 59 22.71 -2.14 -6.17
C LEU A 59 23.37 -0.75 -6.19
N PHE A 60 23.31 -0.04 -5.08
CA PHE A 60 23.94 1.27 -4.86
C PHE A 60 25.22 1.15 -4.02
N ASP A 61 25.97 0.07 -4.18
CA ASP A 61 27.26 -0.17 -3.50
C ASP A 61 27.24 -0.08 -1.96
N ASN A 62 26.07 -0.27 -1.36
CA ASN A 62 25.72 -0.11 0.06
C ASN A 62 25.82 1.34 0.57
N ASP A 63 25.61 2.33 -0.31
CA ASP A 63 25.45 3.72 0.06
C ASP A 63 24.04 3.96 0.64
N ALA A 64 23.92 3.79 1.96
CA ALA A 64 22.65 3.94 2.67
C ALA A 64 22.15 5.40 2.70
N GLU A 65 23.05 6.38 2.68
CA GLU A 65 22.70 7.79 2.68
C GLU A 65 22.06 8.19 1.35
N LEU A 66 22.67 7.78 0.23
CA LEU A 66 22.10 8.01 -1.10
C LEU A 66 20.74 7.33 -1.25
N VAL A 67 20.61 6.07 -0.81
CA VAL A 67 19.34 5.34 -0.91
C VAL A 67 18.29 5.96 0.02
N SER A 68 18.68 6.43 1.20
CA SER A 68 17.82 7.14 2.15
C SER A 68 17.22 8.40 1.52
N GLU A 69 18.06 9.23 0.90
CA GLU A 69 17.63 10.43 0.17
C GLU A 69 16.70 10.11 -0.99
N LEU A 70 16.99 9.05 -1.77
CA LEU A 70 16.18 8.66 -2.93
C LEU A 70 14.81 8.10 -2.55
N LEU A 71 14.70 7.40 -1.42
CA LEU A 71 13.46 6.73 -1.00
C LEU A 71 12.68 7.52 0.06
N GLY A 72 13.29 8.51 0.70
CA GLY A 72 12.72 9.22 1.84
C GLY A 72 12.57 8.33 3.08
N VAL A 73 13.43 7.32 3.23
CA VAL A 73 13.45 6.37 4.36
C VAL A 73 14.77 6.53 5.09
N PRO A 74 14.81 6.64 6.43
CA PRO A 74 16.07 6.82 7.17
C PRO A 74 17.11 5.74 6.84
N ALA A 75 18.38 6.14 6.73
CA ALA A 75 19.49 5.23 6.45
C ALA A 75 19.59 4.12 7.51
N GLU A 76 19.35 4.47 8.78
CA GLU A 76 19.39 3.52 9.90
C GLU A 76 18.31 2.44 9.79
N ASP A 77 17.14 2.80 9.25
CA ASP A 77 16.03 1.87 9.03
C ASP A 77 16.39 0.91 7.88
N LEU A 78 16.93 1.42 6.77
CA LEU A 78 17.38 0.62 5.64
C LEU A 78 18.46 -0.38 6.04
N GLU A 79 19.47 0.06 6.79
CA GLU A 79 20.53 -0.81 7.29
C GLU A 79 19.99 -1.88 8.24
N ARG A 80 19.12 -1.49 9.17
CA ARG A 80 18.50 -2.42 10.12
C ARG A 80 17.67 -3.48 9.41
N GLU A 81 16.90 -3.10 8.41
CA GLU A 81 16.07 -4.00 7.62
C GLU A 81 16.89 -4.93 6.73
N ALA A 82 17.98 -4.43 6.16
CA ALA A 82 18.87 -5.22 5.31
C ALA A 82 19.77 -6.20 6.08
N LYS A 83 20.15 -5.85 7.32
CA LYS A 83 21.05 -6.64 8.18
C LYS A 83 20.75 -8.15 8.29
N PRO A 84 19.50 -8.60 8.46
CA PRO A 84 19.18 -10.03 8.54
C PRO A 84 19.32 -10.77 7.19
N VAL A 85 19.43 -10.07 6.06
CA VAL A 85 19.51 -10.69 4.73
C VAL A 85 20.95 -11.01 4.38
N THR A 86 21.20 -12.25 3.97
CA THR A 86 22.56 -12.64 3.55
C THR A 86 22.93 -12.01 2.22
N ALA A 87 24.21 -11.67 2.05
CA ALA A 87 24.70 -11.10 0.79
C ALA A 87 24.47 -12.03 -0.42
N ALA A 88 24.49 -13.35 -0.21
CA ALA A 88 24.19 -14.33 -1.26
C ALA A 88 22.74 -14.24 -1.71
N ARG A 89 21.80 -14.12 -0.77
CA ARG A 89 20.37 -13.97 -1.05
C ARG A 89 20.07 -12.69 -1.83
N ALA A 90 20.66 -11.55 -1.43
CA ALA A 90 20.50 -10.31 -2.16
C ALA A 90 21.04 -10.40 -3.60
N LYS A 91 22.19 -11.07 -3.81
CA LYS A 91 22.75 -11.29 -5.15
C LYS A 91 21.86 -12.15 -6.04
N GLU A 92 21.27 -13.21 -5.49
CA GLU A 92 20.31 -14.07 -6.21
C GLU A 92 19.14 -13.24 -6.73
N ILE A 93 18.53 -12.42 -5.86
CA ILE A 93 17.39 -11.57 -6.24
C ILE A 93 17.80 -10.55 -7.31
N ILE A 94 18.98 -9.93 -7.16
CA ILE A 94 19.53 -9.01 -8.17
C ILE A 94 19.67 -9.71 -9.52
N GLU A 95 20.14 -10.95 -9.56
CA GLU A 95 20.27 -11.71 -10.80
C GLU A 95 18.91 -12.02 -11.44
N VAL A 96 17.91 -12.38 -10.63
CA VAL A 96 16.52 -12.52 -11.12
C VAL A 96 15.99 -11.20 -11.68
N LEU A 97 16.31 -10.07 -11.06
CA LEU A 97 15.91 -8.75 -11.57
C LEU A 97 16.61 -8.41 -12.89
N ARG A 98 17.90 -8.72 -13.02
CA ARG A 98 18.67 -8.52 -14.26
C ARG A 98 18.14 -9.36 -15.41
N THR A 99 17.95 -10.66 -15.20
CA THR A 99 17.37 -11.55 -16.22
C THR A 99 15.98 -11.10 -16.67
N ARG A 100 15.16 -10.55 -15.76
CA ARG A 100 13.87 -9.93 -16.09
C ARG A 100 14.00 -8.62 -16.87
N ALA A 101 15.03 -7.81 -16.56
CA ALA A 101 15.29 -6.55 -17.24
C ALA A 101 15.85 -6.75 -18.66
N GLU A 102 16.65 -7.80 -18.87
CA GLU A 102 17.21 -8.18 -20.17
C GLU A 102 16.16 -8.77 -21.12
N ARG A 103 15.07 -9.34 -20.57
CA ARG A 103 13.99 -9.88 -21.39
C ARG A 103 13.38 -8.77 -22.25
N PRO A 104 13.34 -8.92 -23.58
CA PRO A 104 12.74 -7.93 -24.47
C PRO A 104 11.32 -7.65 -24.02
N ARG A 105 11.07 -6.44 -23.52
CA ARG A 105 9.70 -5.96 -23.33
C ARG A 105 9.12 -5.86 -24.71
N SER A 106 8.19 -6.75 -25.06
CA SER A 106 7.40 -6.63 -26.28
C SER A 106 6.70 -5.29 -26.24
N THR A 107 7.31 -4.30 -26.87
CA THR A 107 6.73 -2.99 -27.08
C THR A 107 5.57 -3.24 -28.02
N ARG A 108 4.37 -3.37 -27.45
CA ARG A 108 3.14 -3.32 -28.21
C ARG A 108 3.18 -2.01 -28.98
N SER A 109 3.52 -2.11 -30.27
CA SER A 109 3.56 -1.01 -31.23
C SER A 109 2.31 -0.16 -31.02
N ARG A 110 2.48 1.02 -30.43
CA ARG A 110 1.45 2.05 -30.50
C ARG A 110 1.40 2.41 -31.98
N LYS A 111 0.32 1.99 -32.64
CA LYS A 111 0.00 2.36 -34.01
C LYS A 111 0.20 3.88 -34.14
N PRO A 112 1.04 4.36 -35.07
CA PRO A 112 1.17 5.79 -35.33
C PRO A 112 -0.22 6.35 -35.60
N ARG A 113 -0.61 7.36 -34.83
CA ARG A 113 -1.80 8.15 -35.12
C ARG A 113 -1.49 8.87 -36.44
N PRO A 114 -2.29 8.71 -37.51
CA PRO A 114 -2.03 9.43 -38.75
C PRO A 114 -2.21 10.92 -38.48
N ASP A 115 -1.14 11.68 -38.68
CA ASP A 115 -1.16 13.13 -38.76
C ASP A 115 -2.01 13.55 -39.96
N GLY A 116 -2.90 14.51 -39.69
CA GLY A 116 -3.65 15.24 -40.70
C GLY A 116 -4.21 16.51 -40.07
N ALA A 117 -3.72 17.66 -40.56
CA ALA A 117 -4.14 19.05 -40.34
C ALA A 117 -3.50 19.83 -39.15
N GLU A 118 -2.28 20.32 -39.43
CA GLU A 118 -1.89 21.75 -39.49
C GLU A 118 -2.12 22.74 -38.32
N THR A 119 -0.98 23.33 -37.88
CA THR A 119 -0.75 24.72 -37.40
C THR A 119 -1.39 25.16 -36.07
N SER A 120 -0.65 25.64 -35.04
CA SER A 120 0.38 26.69 -35.05
C SER A 120 1.35 26.61 -33.85
N SER A 121 2.58 27.04 -34.07
CA SER A 121 3.71 27.14 -33.13
C SER A 121 3.54 28.24 -32.04
N PRO A 122 4.34 28.21 -30.95
CA PRO A 122 4.23 29.11 -29.81
C PRO A 122 5.05 30.40 -29.98
N VAL A 123 4.59 31.53 -29.45
CA VAL A 123 5.40 32.73 -29.26
C VAL A 123 5.17 33.28 -27.84
N SER A 124 6.25 33.37 -27.08
CA SER A 124 6.38 34.14 -25.84
C SER A 124 6.23 35.64 -26.13
N ASP A 125 5.46 36.36 -25.31
CA ASP A 125 5.96 37.60 -24.70
C ASP A 125 5.10 38.03 -23.49
N ALA A 126 5.77 38.44 -22.41
CA ALA A 126 5.16 39.06 -21.23
C ALA A 126 5.12 40.60 -21.44
N PRO A 127 4.26 41.38 -20.73
CA PRO A 127 4.59 41.78 -19.35
C PRO A 127 3.37 41.96 -18.39
N ALA A 128 3.64 41.96 -17.08
CA ALA A 128 2.72 42.38 -16.00
C ALA A 128 2.94 43.88 -15.65
N PRO A 129 2.31 44.52 -14.62
CA PRO A 129 1.05 44.28 -13.87
C PRO A 129 0.15 45.55 -13.79
N ILE A 130 -1.13 45.45 -13.39
CA ILE A 130 -1.86 46.58 -12.77
C ILE A 130 -2.67 46.10 -11.56
N VAL A 131 -2.30 46.68 -10.42
CA VAL A 131 -2.98 46.66 -9.13
C VAL A 131 -4.25 47.51 -9.22
N THR A 132 -5.39 46.99 -8.74
CA THR A 132 -6.39 47.84 -8.09
C THR A 132 -6.68 47.24 -6.72
N ALA A 133 -6.08 47.84 -5.71
CA ALA A 133 -6.65 47.84 -4.37
C ALA A 133 -7.94 48.67 -4.42
N ASP A 134 -9.01 48.17 -3.82
CA ASP A 134 -9.72 48.99 -2.84
C ASP A 134 -10.42 48.10 -1.82
N GLY A 135 -10.24 48.47 -0.56
CA GLY A 135 -10.82 47.80 0.59
C GLY A 135 -11.82 48.71 1.29
N SER A 136 -12.46 48.14 2.31
CA SER A 136 -13.28 48.80 3.34
C SER A 136 -14.71 49.19 2.95
N ARG A 137 -15.69 48.60 3.66
CA ARG A 137 -16.21 49.27 4.86
C ARG A 137 -16.95 48.30 5.78
N ALA A 138 -16.72 48.50 7.08
CA ALA A 138 -17.29 47.79 8.21
C ALA A 138 -18.81 47.95 8.31
N ASP A 139 -19.46 46.96 8.92
CA ASP A 139 -20.81 47.09 9.48
C ASP A 139 -20.75 46.85 10.98
N ALA A 140 -21.25 47.83 11.72
CA ALA A 140 -21.43 47.84 13.16
C ALA A 140 -22.75 48.56 13.42
N ALA A 141 -23.75 47.80 13.87
CA ALA A 141 -24.95 48.27 14.56
C ALA A 141 -25.50 47.12 15.41
#